data_AF-X1L891-F1
#
_entry.id   AF-X1L891-F1
#
_cell.length_a   1.000
_cell.length_b   1.000
_cell.length_c   1.000
_cell.angle_alpha   90.00
_cell.angle_beta   90.00
_cell.angle_gamma   90.00
#
_symmetry.space_group_name_H-M   'P 1'
#
loop_
_entity.id
_entity.type
_entity.pdbx_description
1 polymer ?
#
loop_
_entity_poly.entity_id
_entity_poly.type
_entity_poly.pdbx_seq_one_letter_code
_entity_poly.pdbx_strand_id
1 'polypeptide(L)'
;EEVDSKVKALVSELEKERKHSLSLERELSRRIADCLLEQTQQVNGVTILSAKVPSLTMPILREMGDILRDKLKSAIVVLATIYNGKPNFLAMVTPDLVAKGFHAGDIVKQVAEVTGGGGGGKATMAQAGGKDAAKVDEALNLVKSIVASQAKRARQV
;
A
#
# COMPACT_ATOMS: atom_id res chain seq x y z
N GLU A 1 0.92 46.35 12.13
CA GLU A 1 1.86 46.04 11.03
C GLU A 1 2.90 44.98 11.39
N GLU A 2 3.60 45.07 12.53
CA GLU A 2 4.62 44.07 12.94
C GLU A 2 4.05 42.67 13.24
N VAL A 3 2.82 42.59 13.75
CA VAL A 3 2.15 41.29 14.00
C VAL A 3 1.86 40.57 12.69
N ASP A 4 1.31 41.27 11.69
CA ASP A 4 1.01 40.69 10.37
C ASP A 4 2.27 40.19 9.64
N SER A 5 3.39 40.92 9.75
CA SER A 5 4.65 40.48 9.14
C SER A 5 5.23 39.24 9.83
N LYS A 6 5.17 39.17 11.17
CA LYS A 6 5.56 37.97 11.93
C LYS A 6 4.67 36.77 11.63
N VAL A 7 3.36 36.97 11.52
CA VAL A 7 2.41 35.90 11.13
C VAL A 7 2.73 35.37 9.73
N LYS A 8 2.99 36.26 8.76
CA LYS A 8 3.38 35.85 7.39
C LYS A 8 4.70 35.08 7.38
N ALA A 9 5.69 35.50 8.16
CA ALA A 9 6.97 34.80 8.28
C ALA A 9 6.77 33.39 8.87
N LEU A 10 6.00 33.26 9.96
CA LEU A 10 5.70 31.97 10.56
C LEU A 10 4.94 31.03 9.63
N VAL A 11 3.99 31.55 8.84
CA VAL A 11 3.28 30.74 7.83
C VAL A 11 4.24 30.24 6.76
N SER A 12 5.15 31.10 6.27
CA SER A 12 6.14 30.71 5.26
C SER A 12 7.11 29.65 5.79
N GLU A 13 7.55 29.79 7.04
CA GLU A 13 8.42 28.82 7.71
C GLU A 13 7.71 27.48 7.90
N LEU A 14 6.45 27.50 8.36
CA LEU A 14 5.62 26.30 8.51
C LEU A 14 5.43 25.57 7.17
N GLU A 15 5.19 26.29 6.08
CA GLU A 15 5.08 25.69 4.74
C GLU A 15 6.40 25.07 4.27
N LYS A 16 7.53 25.73 4.55
CA LYS A 16 8.86 25.20 4.23
C LYS A 16 9.13 23.90 4.98
N GLU A 17 8.80 23.87 6.27
CA GLU A 17 9.05 22.69 7.10
C GLU A 17 8.14 21.52 6.73
N ARG A 18 6.88 21.79 6.37
CA ARG A 18 5.97 20.77 5.82
C ARG A 18 6.50 20.17 4.52
N LYS A 19 7.05 20.98 3.62
CA LYS A 19 7.69 20.49 2.38
C LYS A 19 8.92 19.65 2.68
N HIS A 20 9.74 20.05 3.65
CA HIS A 20 10.93 19.30 4.04
C HIS A 20 10.55 17.94 4.65
N SER A 21 9.58 17.91 5.56
CA SER A 21 9.05 16.68 6.16
C SER A 21 8.54 15.71 5.09
N LEU A 22 7.74 16.19 4.13
CA LEU A 22 7.24 15.36 3.03
C LEU A 22 8.37 14.81 2.15
N SER A 23 9.42 15.58 1.92
CA SER A 23 10.60 15.12 1.17
C SER A 23 11.33 13.98 1.89
N LEU A 24 11.50 14.11 3.21
CA LEU A 24 12.14 13.08 4.03
C LEU A 24 11.30 11.80 4.08
N GLU A 25 9.97 11.91 4.23
CA GLU A 25 9.05 10.78 4.18
C GLU A 25 9.16 10.02 2.84
N ARG A 26 9.26 10.75 1.72
CA ARG A 26 9.45 10.16 0.39
C ARG A 26 10.77 9.44 0.25
N GLU A 27 11.86 10.03 0.76
CA GLU A 27 13.17 9.38 0.71
C GLU A 27 13.18 8.09 1.54
N LEU A 28 12.62 8.14 2.75
CA LEU A 28 12.50 6.98 3.62
C LEU A 28 11.65 5.88 2.95
N SER A 29 10.51 6.26 2.36
CA SER A 29 9.63 5.36 1.62
C SER A 29 10.37 4.64 0.48
N ARG A 30 11.20 5.36 -0.29
CA ARG A 30 12.02 4.76 -1.36
C ARG A 30 13.02 3.73 -0.82
N ARG A 31 13.73 4.06 0.26
CA ARG A 31 14.71 3.14 0.89
C ARG A 31 14.03 1.88 1.41
N ILE A 32 12.87 2.01 2.04
CA ILE A 32 12.08 0.87 2.52
C ILE A 32 11.61 0.02 1.35
N ALA A 33 11.12 0.63 0.26
CA ALA A 33 10.72 -0.11 -0.93
C ALA A 33 11.86 -0.99 -1.46
N ASP A 34 13.09 -0.47 -1.46
CA ASP A 34 14.27 -1.24 -1.90
C ASP A 34 14.52 -2.47 -1.03
N CYS A 35 14.43 -2.33 0.30
CA CYS A 35 14.56 -3.46 1.22
C CYS A 35 13.44 -4.50 1.07
N LEU A 36 12.22 -4.07 0.73
CA LEU A 36 11.08 -4.97 0.59
C LEU A 36 11.16 -5.87 -0.65
N LEU A 37 11.97 -5.52 -1.66
CA LEU A 37 12.14 -6.35 -2.86
C LEU A 37 12.67 -7.76 -2.54
N GLU A 38 13.43 -7.88 -1.45
CA GLU A 38 13.99 -9.16 -0.98
C GLU A 38 12.95 -10.03 -0.25
N GLN A 39 11.79 -9.48 0.10
CA GLN A 39 10.74 -10.17 0.87
C GLN A 39 9.64 -10.78 -0.02
N THR A 40 9.90 -10.90 -1.33
CA THR A 40 8.94 -11.50 -2.25
C THR A 40 8.78 -13.00 -2.01
N GLN A 41 7.59 -13.52 -2.30
CA GLN A 41 7.27 -14.93 -2.20
C GLN A 41 6.64 -15.42 -3.51
N GLN A 42 6.76 -16.72 -3.78
CA GLN A 42 6.11 -17.36 -4.93
C GLN A 42 4.87 -18.14 -4.50
N VAL A 43 3.75 -17.91 -5.18
CA VAL A 43 2.48 -18.63 -4.96
C VAL A 43 1.91 -19.05 -6.30
N ASN A 44 1.88 -20.36 -6.56
CA ASN A 44 1.34 -20.92 -7.80
C ASN A 44 1.95 -20.30 -9.10
N GLY A 45 3.22 -19.89 -9.04
CA GLY A 45 3.93 -19.22 -10.15
C GLY A 45 3.68 -17.71 -10.24
N VAL A 46 3.11 -17.10 -9.21
CA VAL A 46 2.91 -15.65 -9.10
C VAL A 46 3.75 -15.09 -7.97
N THR A 47 4.55 -14.07 -8.29
CA THR A 47 5.32 -13.30 -7.31
C THR A 47 4.38 -12.43 -6.49
N ILE A 48 4.46 -12.54 -5.16
CA ILE A 48 3.71 -11.72 -4.21
C ILE A 48 4.68 -10.98 -3.29
N LEU A 49 4.30 -9.76 -2.91
CA LEU A 49 4.94 -9.00 -1.85
C LEU A 49 3.84 -8.51 -0.90
N SER A 50 3.83 -9.01 0.33
CA SER A 50 2.89 -8.56 1.36
C SER A 50 3.64 -8.07 2.59
N ALA A 51 3.49 -6.80 2.94
CA ALA A 51 4.28 -6.21 4.03
C ALA A 51 3.51 -5.13 4.79
N LYS A 52 3.79 -5.05 6.10
CA LYS A 52 3.44 -3.91 6.93
C LYS A 52 4.58 -2.92 6.88
N VAL A 53 4.27 -1.66 6.60
CA VAL A 53 5.25 -0.57 6.49
C VAL A 53 5.02 0.46 7.59
N PRO A 54 5.96 1.39 7.83
CA PRO A 54 5.78 2.45 8.82
C PRO A 54 4.51 3.26 8.59
N SER A 55 4.13 4.07 9.59
CA SER A 55 2.98 4.97 9.50
C SER A 55 3.18 5.96 8.34
N LEU A 56 2.44 5.76 7.26
CA LEU A 56 2.53 6.55 6.04
C LEU A 56 1.13 7.02 5.63
N THR A 57 1.07 8.21 5.04
CA THR A 57 -0.17 8.67 4.40
C THR A 57 -0.46 7.81 3.17
N MET A 58 -1.74 7.71 2.78
CA MET A 58 -2.14 6.97 1.57
C MET A 58 -1.45 7.42 0.27
N PRO A 59 -1.21 8.73 0.04
CA PRO A 59 -0.40 9.18 -1.10
C PRO A 59 1.01 8.59 -1.10
N ILE A 60 1.73 8.63 0.04
CA ILE A 60 3.09 8.08 0.13
C ILE A 60 3.10 6.55 0.03
N LEU A 61 2.11 5.87 0.61
CA LEU A 61 1.94 4.43 0.47
C LEU A 61 1.73 4.05 -1.01
N ARG A 62 0.96 4.85 -1.75
CA ARG A 62 0.75 4.64 -3.20
C ARG A 62 2.04 4.84 -3.98
N GLU A 63 2.76 5.93 -3.73
CA GLU A 63 4.07 6.17 -4.34
C GLU A 63 5.03 4.99 -4.10
N MET A 64 5.04 4.42 -2.88
CA MET A 64 5.82 3.21 -2.56
C MET A 64 5.37 1.99 -3.37
N GLY A 65 4.06 1.75 -3.44
CA GLY A 65 3.49 0.63 -4.20
C GLY A 65 3.81 0.72 -5.69
N ASP A 66 3.78 1.93 -6.27
CA ASP A 66 4.15 2.16 -7.67
C ASP A 66 5.63 1.80 -7.90
N ILE A 67 6.54 2.24 -7.03
CA ILE A 67 7.98 1.88 -7.10
C ILE A 67 8.17 0.36 -7.06
N LEU A 68 7.51 -0.32 -6.12
CA LEU A 68 7.61 -1.78 -5.97
C LEU A 68 7.08 -2.51 -7.21
N ARG A 69 5.90 -2.12 -7.70
CA ARG A 69 5.28 -2.69 -8.90
C ARG A 69 6.22 -2.55 -10.11
N ASP A 70 6.75 -1.34 -10.31
CA ASP A 70 7.58 -1.03 -11.48
C ASP A 70 8.91 -1.79 -11.44
N LYS A 71 9.49 -2.01 -10.26
CA LYS A 71 10.71 -2.81 -10.08
C LYS A 71 10.47 -4.31 -10.24
N LEU A 72 9.36 -4.84 -9.74
CA LEU A 72 9.05 -6.27 -9.76
C LEU A 72 8.55 -6.76 -11.13
N LYS A 73 8.04 -5.86 -11.98
CA LYS A 73 7.58 -6.10 -13.37
C LYS A 73 6.35 -7.00 -13.53
N SER A 74 6.28 -8.12 -12.80
CA SER A 74 5.15 -9.04 -12.73
C SER A 74 4.97 -9.50 -11.28
N ALA A 75 4.05 -8.86 -10.56
CA ALA A 75 3.82 -9.13 -9.15
C ALA A 75 2.46 -8.60 -8.63
N ILE A 76 2.05 -9.17 -7.50
CA ILE A 76 0.99 -8.64 -6.65
C ILE A 76 1.63 -8.05 -5.40
N VAL A 77 1.44 -6.75 -5.18
CA VAL A 77 1.96 -6.03 -4.01
C VAL A 77 0.79 -5.67 -3.11
N VAL A 78 0.85 -6.05 -1.83
CA VAL A 78 -0.13 -5.69 -0.80
C VAL A 78 0.60 -5.06 0.38
N LEU A 79 0.36 -3.77 0.61
CA LEU A 79 0.97 -3.03 1.70
C LEU A 79 -0.08 -2.67 2.74
N ALA A 80 0.30 -2.71 4.01
CA ALA A 80 -0.49 -2.19 5.11
C ALA A 80 0.30 -1.13 5.89
N THR A 81 -0.38 -0.07 6.32
CA THR A 81 0.15 0.93 7.25
C THR A 81 -0.89 1.25 8.30
N ILE A 82 -0.46 1.65 9.49
CA ILE A 82 -1.36 2.18 10.52
C ILE A 82 -1.11 3.68 10.58
N TYR A 83 -2.08 4.47 10.13
CA TYR A 83 -1.99 5.92 10.09
C TYR A 83 -3.11 6.52 10.93
N ASN A 84 -2.78 7.43 11.86
CA ASN A 84 -3.72 7.99 12.84
C ASN A 84 -4.55 6.92 13.57
N GLY A 85 -3.88 5.81 13.95
CA GLY A 85 -4.51 4.70 14.67
C GLY A 85 -5.42 3.79 13.83
N LYS A 86 -5.54 4.03 12.51
CA LYS A 86 -6.38 3.23 11.62
C LYS A 86 -5.54 2.46 10.59
N PRO A 87 -5.82 1.17 10.35
CA PRO A 87 -5.26 0.46 9.22
C PRO A 87 -5.62 1.12 7.90
N ASN A 88 -4.66 1.20 6.99
CA ASN A 88 -4.90 1.42 5.59
C ASN A 88 -4.14 0.39 4.77
N PHE A 89 -4.75 -0.02 3.67
CA PHE A 89 -4.25 -1.06 2.79
C PHE A 89 -4.18 -0.56 1.36
N LEU A 90 -3.18 -1.04 0.64
CA LEU A 90 -2.99 -0.83 -0.78
C LEU A 90 -2.70 -2.17 -1.43
N ALA A 91 -3.45 -2.50 -2.48
CA ALA A 91 -3.13 -3.60 -3.37
C ALA A 91 -2.78 -3.06 -4.77
N MET A 92 -1.71 -3.57 -5.36
CA MET A 92 -1.34 -3.34 -6.76
C MET A 92 -1.12 -4.68 -7.45
N VAL A 93 -1.67 -4.81 -8.65
CA VAL A 93 -1.55 -6.00 -9.50
C VAL A 93 -1.05 -5.54 -10.86
N THR A 94 0.03 -6.14 -11.34
CA THR A 94 0.59 -5.81 -12.65
C THR A 94 -0.37 -6.21 -13.79
N PRO A 95 -0.36 -5.48 -14.93
CA PRO A 95 -1.32 -5.72 -16.01
C PRO A 95 -1.35 -7.16 -16.55
N ASP A 96 -0.21 -7.84 -16.58
CA ASP A 96 -0.10 -9.24 -17.02
C ASP A 96 -0.83 -10.21 -16.08
N LEU A 97 -0.86 -9.91 -14.78
CA LEU A 97 -1.61 -10.68 -13.79
C LEU A 97 -3.09 -10.30 -13.80
N VAL A 98 -3.43 -9.02 -14.03
CA VAL A 98 -4.81 -8.63 -14.27
C VAL A 98 -5.40 -9.38 -15.48
N ALA A 99 -4.65 -9.50 -16.57
CA ALA A 99 -5.05 -10.27 -17.74
C ALA A 99 -5.23 -11.77 -17.45
N LYS A 100 -4.55 -12.30 -16.41
CA LYS A 100 -4.74 -13.66 -15.88
C LYS A 100 -5.87 -13.75 -14.84
N GLY A 101 -6.69 -12.71 -14.67
CA GLY A 101 -7.86 -12.74 -13.78
C GLY A 101 -7.59 -12.39 -12.32
N PHE A 102 -6.40 -11.87 -11.98
CA PHE A 102 -6.14 -11.30 -10.65
C PHE A 102 -6.77 -9.91 -10.52
N HIS A 103 -7.33 -9.60 -9.34
CA HIS A 103 -8.06 -8.34 -9.13
C HIS A 103 -7.67 -7.66 -7.81
N ALA A 104 -7.01 -6.50 -7.89
CA ALA A 104 -6.55 -5.74 -6.71
C ALA A 104 -7.70 -5.35 -5.77
N GLY A 105 -8.85 -4.96 -6.34
CA GLY A 105 -10.05 -4.61 -5.57
C GLY A 105 -10.55 -5.74 -4.67
N ASP A 106 -10.50 -6.97 -5.19
CA ASP A 106 -11.00 -8.14 -4.49
C ASP A 106 -10.05 -8.57 -3.39
N ILE A 107 -8.74 -8.43 -3.65
CA ILE A 107 -7.68 -8.73 -2.69
C ILE A 107 -7.79 -7.77 -1.50
N VAL A 108 -7.79 -6.46 -1.76
CA VAL A 108 -7.77 -5.45 -0.69
C VAL A 108 -9.05 -5.48 0.15
N LYS A 109 -10.19 -5.81 -0.47
CA LYS A 109 -11.48 -5.94 0.24
C LYS A 109 -11.42 -7.07 1.27
N GLN A 110 -10.99 -8.26 0.86
CA GLN A 110 -10.87 -9.42 1.76
C GLN A 110 -9.85 -9.18 2.89
N VAL A 111 -8.74 -8.49 2.60
CA VAL A 111 -7.76 -8.10 3.62
C VAL A 111 -8.38 -7.13 4.62
N ALA A 112 -9.07 -6.09 4.16
CA ALA A 112 -9.65 -5.08 5.02
C ALA A 112 -10.78 -5.62 5.92
N GLU A 113 -11.57 -6.58 5.44
CA GLU A 113 -12.65 -7.23 6.19
C GLU A 113 -12.16 -7.85 7.51
N VAL A 114 -10.93 -8.41 7.55
CA VAL A 114 -10.31 -8.95 8.77
C VAL A 114 -10.21 -7.89 9.87
N THR A 115 -9.90 -6.66 9.49
CA THR A 115 -9.78 -5.52 10.40
C THR A 115 -11.10 -4.78 10.61
N GLY A 116 -12.24 -5.36 10.21
CA GLY A 116 -13.56 -4.72 10.27
C GLY A 116 -13.73 -3.54 9.30
N GLY A 117 -12.92 -3.53 8.24
CA GLY A 117 -12.81 -2.49 7.24
C GLY A 117 -13.51 -2.80 5.93
N GLY A 118 -13.21 -1.96 4.93
CA GLY A 118 -13.71 -2.12 3.57
C GLY A 118 -12.98 -1.20 2.60
N GLY A 119 -13.16 -1.45 1.31
CA GLY A 119 -12.52 -0.67 0.26
C GLY A 119 -12.77 -1.24 -1.13
N GLY A 120 -11.98 -0.77 -2.09
CA GLY A 120 -12.10 -1.18 -3.48
C GLY A 120 -11.21 -0.36 -4.40
N GLY A 121 -11.39 -0.58 -5.70
CA GLY A 121 -10.62 0.08 -6.73
C GLY A 121 -10.67 -0.70 -8.04
N LYS A 122 -9.74 -0.38 -8.92
CA LYS A 122 -9.61 -1.03 -10.23
C LYS A 122 -8.87 -2.35 -10.08
N ALA A 123 -8.90 -3.17 -11.13
CA ALA A 123 -8.18 -4.45 -11.17
C ALA A 123 -6.67 -4.31 -10.93
N THR A 124 -6.06 -3.20 -11.39
CA THR A 124 -4.62 -2.94 -11.27
C THR A 124 -4.22 -2.31 -9.93
N MET A 125 -5.13 -1.58 -9.28
CA MET A 125 -4.84 -0.88 -8.02
C MET A 125 -6.13 -0.64 -7.23
N ALA A 126 -6.07 -0.97 -5.95
CA ALA A 126 -7.16 -0.74 -5.01
C ALA A 126 -6.66 -0.36 -3.62
N GLN A 127 -7.53 0.32 -2.87
CA GLN A 127 -7.22 0.83 -1.53
C GLN A 127 -8.37 0.52 -0.58
N ALA A 128 -8.04 0.31 0.69
CA ALA A 128 -9.02 0.07 1.73
C ALA A 128 -8.59 0.66 3.07
N GLY A 129 -9.57 0.89 3.94
CA GLY A 129 -9.37 1.27 5.33
C GLY A 129 -9.88 0.19 6.26
N GLY A 130 -9.23 0.05 7.42
CA GLY A 130 -9.62 -0.83 8.52
C GLY A 130 -10.07 -0.07 9.76
N LYS A 131 -10.53 -0.82 10.77
CA LYS A 131 -10.87 -0.30 12.10
C LYS A 131 -9.94 -0.83 13.18
N ASP A 132 -9.58 -2.11 13.11
CA ASP A 132 -8.77 -2.79 14.12
C ASP A 132 -7.29 -2.88 13.70
N ALA A 133 -6.46 -2.06 14.33
CA ALA A 133 -5.01 -2.03 14.11
C ALA A 133 -4.29 -3.30 14.60
N ALA A 134 -4.84 -4.02 15.58
CA ALA A 134 -4.22 -5.24 16.11
C ALA A 134 -4.28 -6.41 15.12
N LYS A 135 -5.23 -6.37 14.17
CA LYS A 135 -5.45 -7.43 13.18
C LYS A 135 -4.74 -7.23 11.85
N VAL A 136 -3.89 -6.20 11.72
CA VAL A 136 -3.17 -5.93 10.46
C VAL A 136 -2.28 -7.09 10.04
N ASP A 137 -1.57 -7.68 11.00
CA ASP A 137 -0.65 -8.80 10.71
C ASP A 137 -1.43 -10.07 10.32
N GLU A 138 -2.58 -10.32 10.97
CA GLU A 138 -3.53 -11.38 10.57
C GLU A 138 -4.05 -11.14 9.13
N ALA A 139 -4.43 -9.91 8.81
CA ALA A 139 -4.94 -9.53 7.50
C ALA A 139 -3.91 -9.76 6.38
N LEU A 140 -2.64 -9.40 6.62
CA LEU A 140 -1.56 -9.63 5.66
C LEU A 140 -1.27 -11.12 5.45
N ASN A 141 -1.36 -11.95 6.49
CA ASN A 141 -1.15 -13.40 6.38
C ASN A 141 -2.17 -14.08 5.45
N LEU A 142 -3.35 -13.50 5.24
CA LEU A 142 -4.35 -14.01 4.29
C LEU A 142 -4.00 -13.74 2.82
N VAL A 143 -3.09 -12.81 2.51
CA VAL A 143 -2.79 -12.43 1.12
C VAL A 143 -2.39 -13.65 0.29
N LYS A 144 -1.56 -14.53 0.85
CA LYS A 144 -1.12 -15.76 0.20
C LYS A 144 -2.29 -16.69 -0.16
N SER A 145 -3.25 -16.88 0.74
CA SER A 145 -4.41 -17.74 0.49
C SER A 145 -5.39 -17.13 -0.52
N ILE A 146 -5.60 -15.82 -0.45
CA ILE A 146 -6.44 -15.07 -1.39
C ILE A 146 -5.88 -15.18 -2.82
N VAL A 147 -4.57 -14.92 -3.00
CA VAL A 147 -3.91 -15.04 -4.30
C VAL A 147 -3.96 -16.47 -4.81
N ALA A 148 -3.71 -17.47 -3.95
CA ALA A 148 -3.81 -18.88 -4.35
C ALA A 148 -5.23 -19.25 -4.83
N SER A 149 -6.28 -18.69 -4.21
CA SER A 149 -7.67 -18.87 -4.63
C SER A 149 -7.97 -18.22 -5.99
N GLN A 150 -7.51 -16.98 -6.23
CA GLN A 150 -7.66 -16.34 -7.54
C GLN A 150 -6.91 -17.10 -8.64
N ALA A 151 -5.71 -17.59 -8.35
CA ALA A 151 -4.92 -18.39 -9.29
C ALA A 151 -5.62 -19.70 -9.72
N LYS A 152 -6.39 -20.33 -8.83
CA LYS A 152 -7.18 -21.53 -9.17
C LYS A 152 -8.33 -21.19 -10.10
N ARG A 153 -9.06 -20.10 -9.82
CA ARG A 153 -10.17 -19.61 -10.66
C ARG A 153 -9.69 -19.23 -12.05
N ALA A 154 -8.56 -18.54 -12.13
CA ALA A 154 -7.92 -18.14 -13.38
C ALA A 154 -7.52 -19.31 -14.31
N ARG A 155 -7.24 -20.50 -13.76
CA ARG A 155 -6.88 -21.69 -14.55
C ARG A 155 -8.09 -22.50 -15.04
N GLN A 156 -9.28 -22.20 -14.53
CA GLN A 156 -10.53 -22.89 -14.91
C GLN A 156 -11.30 -22.15 -16.01
N VAL A 157 -10.80 -21.00 -16.45
CA VAL A 157 -11.31 -20.16 -17.54
C VAL A 157 -10.33 -20.22 -18.69
#